data_AF-A0A847EH76-F1
#
_entry.id   AF-A0A847EH76-F1
#
_cell.length_a   1.000
_cell.length_b   1.000
_cell.length_c   1.000
_cell.angle_alpha   90.00
_cell.angle_beta   90.00
_cell.angle_gamma   90.00
#
_symmetry.space_group_name_H-M   'P 1'
#
loop_
_entity.id
_entity.type
_entity.pdbx_description
1 polymer ?
#
loop_
_entity_poly.entity_id
_entity_poly.type
_entity_poly.pdbx_seq_one_letter_code
_entity_poly.pdbx_strand_id
1 'polypeptide(L)'
;MKKILGLSVAALMVMGLVGGGTWAYFSDTEESTGNIFTAGTLDLCLYNTSNTSSTGSITGTFSASIWAPGDTINGTLYINNDGS
;
A
#
# COMPACT_ATOMS: atom_id res chain seq x y z
N MET A 1 57.87 -2.15 33.08
CA MET A 1 56.59 -2.61 33.70
C MET A 1 55.54 -1.50 33.78
N LYS A 2 55.79 -0.37 34.46
CA LYS A 2 54.80 0.74 34.61
C LYS A 2 54.27 1.32 33.28
N LYS A 3 55.13 1.47 32.26
CA LYS A 3 54.73 1.97 30.93
C LYS A 3 53.81 1.01 30.16
N ILE A 4 54.08 -0.30 30.27
CA ILE A 4 53.30 -1.35 29.61
C ILE A 4 51.90 -1.42 30.22
N LEU A 5 51.80 -1.31 31.55
CA LEU A 5 50.52 -1.27 32.26
C LEU A 5 49.66 -0.06 31.86
N GLY A 6 50.27 1.12 31.72
CA GLY A 6 49.55 2.31 31.25
C GLY A 6 49.04 2.17 29.81
N LEU A 7 49.85 1.62 28.90
CA LEU A 7 49.44 1.35 27.52
C LEU A 7 48.34 0.27 27.42
N SER A 8 48.40 -0.79 28.24
CA SER A 8 47.35 -1.82 28.23
C SER A 8 46.00 -1.28 28.70
N VAL A 9 45.99 -0.39 29.71
CA VAL A 9 44.76 0.25 30.18
C VAL A 9 44.20 1.16 29.09
N ALA A 10 45.04 1.96 28.42
CA ALA A 10 44.61 2.80 27.31
C ALA A 10 44.02 1.97 26.15
N ALA A 11 44.63 0.84 25.80
CA ALA A 11 44.14 -0.05 24.75
C ALA A 11 42.77 -0.67 25.08
N LEU A 12 42.57 -1.10 26.33
CA LEU A 12 41.28 -1.65 26.79
C LEU A 12 40.17 -0.58 26.76
N MET A 13 40.48 0.67 27.09
CA MET A 13 39.51 1.77 27.03
C MET A 13 39.09 2.06 25.59
N VAL A 14 40.04 2.06 24.64
CA VAL A 14 39.73 2.23 23.21
C VAL A 14 38.86 1.08 22.70
N MET A 15 39.22 -0.17 23.04
CA MET A 15 38.43 -1.36 22.68
C MET A 15 37.02 -1.30 23.25
N GLY A 16 36.87 -0.88 24.51
CA GLY A 16 35.56 -0.74 25.17
C GLY A 16 34.69 0.34 24.53
N LEU A 17 35.27 1.49 24.17
CA LEU A 17 34.55 2.57 23.49
C LEU A 17 34.09 2.16 22.09
N VAL A 18 34.98 1.55 21.30
CA VAL A 18 34.65 1.10 19.93
C VAL A 18 33.65 -0.05 19.97
N GLY A 19 33.88 -1.06 20.81
CA GLY A 19 33.00 -2.22 20.93
C GLY A 19 31.63 -1.86 21.52
N GLY A 20 31.60 -1.06 22.57
CA GLY A 20 30.36 -0.61 23.20
C GLY A 20 29.52 0.29 22.29
N GLY A 21 30.15 1.23 21.58
CA GLY A 21 29.46 2.10 20.63
C GLY A 21 28.91 1.34 19.43
N THR A 22 29.69 0.40 18.88
CA THR A 22 29.26 -0.45 17.76
C THR A 22 28.12 -1.37 18.20
N TRP A 23 28.22 -1.99 19.38
CA TRP A 23 27.16 -2.82 19.93
C TRP A 23 25.87 -2.02 20.13
N ALA A 24 25.94 -0.83 20.75
CA ALA A 24 24.79 0.04 20.94
C ALA A 24 24.12 0.40 19.60
N TYR A 25 24.91 0.77 18.59
CA TYR A 25 24.42 1.13 17.25
C TYR A 25 23.67 -0.03 16.55
N PHE A 26 24.13 -1.27 16.70
CA PHE A 26 23.49 -2.44 16.07
C PHE A 26 22.45 -3.14 16.95
N SER A 27 22.45 -2.89 18.26
CA SER A 27 21.46 -3.42 19.18
C SER A 27 20.17 -2.61 19.19
N ASP A 28 20.22 -1.37 18.71
CA ASP A 28 19.05 -0.52 18.66
C ASP A 28 18.03 -1.08 17.67
N THR A 29 16.81 -1.28 18.15
CA THR A 29 15.70 -1.82 17.36
C THR A 29 14.74 -0.68 17.09
N GLU A 30 14.78 -0.19 15.85
CA GLU A 30 13.84 0.82 15.40
C GLU A 30 12.55 0.15 14.91
N GLU A 31 11.43 0.47 15.55
CA GLU A 31 10.11 0.06 15.07
C GLU A 31 9.64 1.00 13.96
N SER A 32 9.43 0.44 12.76
CA SER A 32 8.78 1.19 11.67
C SER A 32 7.28 1.28 11.94
N THR A 33 6.89 2.33 12.67
CA THR A 33 5.49 2.64 12.99
C THR A 33 4.83 3.37 11.81
N GLY A 34 3.61 2.97 11.46
CA GLY A 34 2.85 3.58 10.35
C GLY A 34 2.93 2.85 9.00
N ASN A 35 3.62 1.71 8.92
CA ASN A 35 3.51 0.83 7.76
C ASN A 35 2.13 0.14 7.75
N ILE A 36 1.19 0.71 7.00
CA ILE A 36 -0.14 0.16 6.82
C ILE A 36 -0.12 -0.73 5.57
N PHE A 37 -0.10 -2.06 5.76
CA PHE A 37 -0.33 -3.02 4.69
C PHE A 37 -1.85 -3.19 4.49
N THR A 38 -2.52 -2.15 4.00
CA THR A 38 -3.95 -2.20 3.69
C THR A 38 -4.13 -2.70 2.27
N ALA A 39 -4.94 -3.75 2.12
CA ALA A 39 -5.46 -4.11 0.81
C ALA A 39 -6.46 -3.03 0.38
N GLY A 40 -6.33 -2.52 -0.84
CA GLY A 40 -7.36 -1.68 -1.45
C GLY A 40 -8.68 -2.43 -1.60
N THR A 41 -9.78 -1.71 -1.82
CA THR A 41 -11.10 -2.31 -1.99
C THR A 41 -11.46 -2.44 -3.47
N LEU A 42 -12.30 -3.43 -3.79
CA LEU A 42 -12.94 -3.57 -5.09
C LEU A 42 -14.43 -3.30 -4.90
N ASP A 43 -14.91 -2.16 -5.38
CA ASP A 43 -16.30 -1.76 -5.32
C ASP A 43 -16.82 -1.50 -6.74
N LEU A 44 -17.56 -2.46 -7.29
CA LEU A 44 -18.07 -2.38 -8.67
C LEU A 44 -19.42 -1.67 -8.69
N CYS A 45 -19.41 -0.44 -9.18
CA CYS A 45 -20.57 0.44 -9.25
C CYS A 45 -21.15 0.53 -10.68
N LEU A 46 -22.46 0.84 -10.77
CA LEU A 46 -23.17 1.01 -12.03
C LEU A 46 -23.25 2.48 -12.46
N TYR A 47 -23.07 2.72 -13.77
CA TYR A 47 -23.09 4.05 -14.36
C TYR A 47 -23.99 4.09 -15.58
N ASN A 48 -24.65 5.23 -15.83
CA ASN A 48 -25.38 5.46 -17.07
C ASN A 48 -24.47 5.78 -18.26
N THR A 49 -23.25 6.28 -18.03
CA THR A 49 -22.27 6.62 -19.09
C THR A 49 -20.85 6.50 -18.54
N SER A 50 -19.87 6.29 -19.42
CA SER A 50 -18.45 6.25 -19.04
C SER A 50 -18.02 7.54 -18.33
N ASN A 51 -17.22 7.42 -17.26
CA ASN A 51 -16.63 8.55 -16.53
C ASN A 51 -17.63 9.53 -15.87
N THR A 52 -18.86 9.09 -15.57
CA THR A 52 -19.79 9.87 -14.73
C THR A 52 -19.70 9.42 -13.27
N SER A 53 -20.49 10.01 -12.36
CA SER A 53 -20.71 9.48 -11.01
C SER A 53 -21.54 8.19 -11.04
N SER A 54 -21.34 7.34 -10.03
CA SER A 54 -22.14 6.12 -9.84
C SER A 54 -23.60 6.49 -9.65
N THR A 55 -24.48 5.78 -10.36
CA THR A 55 -25.93 6.01 -10.31
C THR A 55 -26.67 4.95 -9.51
N GLY A 56 -25.99 3.87 -9.09
CA GLY A 56 -26.57 2.72 -8.36
C GLY A 56 -27.63 1.92 -9.13
N SER A 57 -28.06 2.44 -10.28
CA SER A 57 -29.04 1.88 -11.19
C SER A 57 -28.75 2.39 -12.61
N ILE A 58 -29.24 1.67 -13.60
CA ILE A 58 -29.12 2.02 -15.02
C ILE A 58 -30.49 2.16 -15.64
N THR A 59 -30.66 3.14 -16.53
CA THR A 59 -31.91 3.33 -17.28
C THR A 59 -31.65 3.15 -18.77
N GLY A 60 -32.48 2.34 -19.43
CA GLY A 60 -32.52 2.26 -20.90
C GLY A 60 -31.40 1.47 -21.56
N THR A 61 -30.57 0.73 -20.80
CA THR A 61 -29.44 -0.05 -21.34
C THR A 61 -29.85 -0.99 -22.46
N PHE A 62 -30.98 -1.69 -22.32
CA PHE A 62 -31.56 -2.52 -23.37
C PHE A 62 -32.95 -2.00 -23.68
N SER A 63 -33.03 -0.99 -24.54
CA SER A 63 -34.31 -0.37 -24.91
C SER A 63 -34.43 -0.23 -26.43
N ALA A 64 -35.66 -0.41 -26.91
CA ALA A 64 -36.05 -0.16 -28.29
C ALA A 64 -37.47 0.42 -28.31
N SER A 65 -37.75 1.27 -29.30
CA SER A 65 -39.07 1.91 -29.43
C SER A 65 -40.15 0.93 -29.88
N ILE A 66 -39.79 -0.07 -30.69
CA ILE A 66 -40.68 -1.16 -31.12
C ILE A 66 -39.85 -2.44 -31.13
N TRP A 67 -40.44 -3.54 -30.68
CA TRP A 67 -39.82 -4.85 -30.69
C TRP A 67 -40.48 -5.71 -31.75
N ALA A 68 -39.70 -6.33 -32.64
CA ALA A 68 -40.19 -7.33 -33.57
C ALA A 68 -39.44 -8.67 -33.42
N PRO A 69 -40.09 -9.81 -33.73
CA PRO A 69 -39.42 -11.10 -33.74
C PRO A 69 -38.25 -11.13 -34.73
N GLY A 70 -37.09 -11.59 -34.28
CA GLY A 70 -35.86 -11.63 -35.08
C GLY A 70 -34.94 -10.42 -34.89
N ASP A 71 -35.38 -9.36 -34.22
CA ASP A 71 -34.53 -8.22 -33.90
C ASP A 71 -33.45 -8.58 -32.88
N THR A 72 -32.26 -8.01 -33.07
CA THR A 72 -31.18 -8.02 -32.08
C THR A 72 -30.97 -6.61 -31.57
N ILE A 73 -31.03 -6.44 -30.25
CA ILE A 73 -30.79 -5.16 -29.59
C ILE A 73 -29.56 -5.30 -28.69
N ASN A 74 -28.58 -4.43 -28.93
CA ASN A 74 -27.35 -4.37 -28.16
C ASN A 74 -27.40 -3.18 -27.22
N GLY A 75 -27.04 -3.41 -25.96
CA GLY A 75 -26.92 -2.40 -24.93
C GLY A 75 -25.51 -2.36 -24.35
N THR A 76 -25.07 -1.20 -23.91
CA THR A 76 -23.80 -1.04 -23.20
C THR A 76 -24.06 -0.77 -21.72
N LEU A 77 -23.56 -1.65 -20.86
CA LEU A 77 -23.56 -1.47 -19.42
C LEU A 77 -22.20 -0.93 -18.97
N TYR A 78 -22.19 0.21 -18.27
CA TYR A 78 -20.97 0.79 -17.72
C TYR A 78 -20.79 0.37 -16.26
N ILE A 79 -19.61 -0.17 -15.94
CA ILE A 79 -19.21 -0.61 -14.60
C ILE A 79 -17.82 -0.05 -14.32
N ASN A 80 -17.66 0.65 -13.21
CA ASN A 80 -16.35 1.15 -12.76
C ASN A 80 -16.06 0.63 -11.35
N ASN A 81 -14.76 0.55 -11.02
CA ASN A 81 -14.31 0.30 -9.66
C ASN A 81 -14.18 1.63 -8.90
N ASP A 82 -15.03 1.85 -7.90
CA ASP A 82 -15.02 2.99 -6.97
C ASP A 82 -14.32 2.65 -5.63
N GLY A 83 -13.65 1.50 -5.57
CA GLY A 83 -12.86 1.09 -4.40
C GLY A 83 -11.66 2.01 -4.12
N SER A 84 -11.14 1.92 -2.90
CA SER A 84 -10.05 2.72 -2.34
C SER A 84 -8.68 2.13 -2.56
#